data_AF-A0A7Y8IX14-F1
#
_entry.id   AF-A0A7Y8IX14-F1
#
_cell.length_a   1.000
_cell.length_b   1.000
_cell.length_c   1.000
_cell.angle_alpha   90.00
_cell.angle_beta   90.00
_cell.angle_gamma   90.00
#
_symmetry.space_group_name_H-M   'P 1'
#
loop_
_entity.id
_entity.type
_entity.pdbx_description
1 polymer ?
#
loop_
_entity_poly.entity_id
_entity_poly.type
_entity_poly.pdbx_seq_one_letter_code
_entity_poly.pdbx_strand_id
1 'polypeptide(L)'
;MATKTISIDLKAYERLARARRSPRESFSQVIHRAVWPDTGRSCGAFLEALARTAPLDEKSLGLLEQAQTEDRPPEEKWKSD
;
A
#
# COMPACT_ATOMS: atom_id res chain seq x y z
N MET A 1 30.05 -5.21 -12.69
CA MET A 1 29.00 -5.02 -11.67
C MET A 1 29.64 -5.09 -10.30
N ALA A 2 29.25 -4.22 -9.38
CA ALA A 2 29.70 -4.33 -7.99
C ALA A 2 29.00 -5.52 -7.34
N THR A 3 29.77 -6.50 -6.87
CA THR A 3 29.23 -7.65 -6.14
C THR A 3 29.35 -7.40 -4.64
N LYS A 4 28.30 -7.72 -3.90
CA LYS A 4 28.29 -7.72 -2.43
C LYS A 4 27.91 -9.12 -1.97
N THR A 5 28.64 -9.62 -0.98
CA THR A 5 28.35 -10.91 -0.34
C THR A 5 27.48 -10.66 0.89
N ILE A 6 26.40 -11.41 1.03
CA ILE A 6 25.51 -11.37 2.19
C ILE A 6 25.45 -12.77 2.81
N SER A 7 25.38 -12.81 4.14
CA SER A 7 25.03 -14.04 4.87
C SER A 7 23.51 -14.06 5.06
N ILE A 8 22.87 -15.18 4.77
CA ILE A 8 21.43 -15.40 4.98
C ILE A 8 21.24 -16.68 5.76
N ASP A 9 20.13 -16.78 6.51
CA ASP A 9 19.80 -18.03 7.18
C ASP A 9 19.43 -19.14 6.18
N LEU A 10 19.49 -20.38 6.64
CA LEU A 10 19.24 -21.55 5.80
C LEU A 10 17.82 -21.57 5.22
N LYS A 11 16.83 -21.12 6.00
CA LYS A 11 15.43 -21.08 5.56
C LYS A 11 15.23 -20.06 4.44
N ALA A 12 15.87 -18.90 4.51
CA ALA A 12 15.88 -17.89 3.47
C ALA A 12 16.56 -18.42 2.19
N TYR A 13 17.70 -19.09 2.34
CA TYR A 13 18.38 -19.76 1.22
C TYR A 13 17.46 -20.77 0.53
N GLU A 14 16.82 -21.66 1.28
CA GLU A 14 15.90 -22.66 0.74
C GLU A 14 14.70 -22.03 0.03
N ARG A 15 14.14 -20.95 0.57
CA ARG A 15 13.06 -20.19 -0.06
C ARG A 15 13.49 -19.62 -1.41
N LEU A 16 14.68 -19.01 -1.48
CA LEU A 16 15.23 -18.50 -2.73
C LEU A 16 15.48 -19.62 -3.73
N ALA A 17 16.02 -20.76 -3.29
CA ALA A 17 16.26 -21.93 -4.14
C ALA A 17 14.96 -22.48 -4.75
N ARG A 18 13.90 -22.63 -3.95
CA ARG A 18 12.57 -23.07 -4.41
C ARG A 18 11.90 -22.06 -5.34
N ALA A 19 12.15 -20.78 -5.13
CA ALA A 19 11.57 -19.71 -5.94
C ALA A 19 12.21 -19.58 -7.33
N ARG A 20 13.29 -20.30 -7.64
CA ARG A 20 13.91 -20.30 -8.98
C ARG A 20 12.98 -20.92 -10.02
N ARG A 21 12.82 -20.25 -11.17
CA ARG A 21 12.05 -20.72 -12.33
C ARG A 21 12.89 -21.63 -13.24
N SER A 22 14.22 -21.52 -13.19
CA SER A 22 15.11 -22.38 -13.96
C SER A 22 16.44 -22.62 -13.23
N PRO A 23 17.16 -23.71 -13.54
CA PRO A 23 18.48 -23.99 -12.98
C PRO A 23 19.58 -22.97 -13.35
N ARG A 24 19.32 -22.05 -14.29
CA ARG A 24 20.27 -20.99 -14.69
C ARG A 24 19.96 -19.63 -14.07
N GLU A 25 18.81 -19.49 -13.42
CA GLU A 25 18.41 -18.22 -12.81
C GLU A 25 19.26 -17.92 -11.57
N SER A 26 19.77 -16.69 -11.48
CA SER A 26 20.58 -16.26 -10.34
C SER A 26 19.70 -15.86 -9.15
N PHE A 27 20.25 -15.96 -7.93
CA PHE A 27 19.53 -15.50 -6.75
C PHE A 27 19.23 -13.99 -6.80
N SER A 28 20.08 -13.18 -7.43
CA SER A 28 19.79 -11.76 -7.66
C SER A 28 18.52 -11.57 -8.49
N GLN A 29 18.32 -12.37 -9.55
CA GLN A 29 17.08 -12.31 -10.35
C GLN A 29 15.85 -12.73 -9.54
N VAL A 30 15.99 -13.73 -8.68
CA VAL A 30 14.92 -14.17 -7.76
C VAL A 30 14.55 -13.05 -6.78
N ILE A 31 15.56 -12.40 -6.18
CA ILE A 31 15.36 -11.30 -5.22
C ILE A 31 14.68 -10.11 -5.90
N HIS A 32 15.10 -9.73 -7.11
CA HIS A 32 14.52 -8.61 -7.84
C HIS A 32 13.04 -8.80 -8.19
N ARG A 33 12.58 -10.02 -8.43
CA ARG A 33 11.15 -10.29 -8.70
C ARG A 33 10.33 -10.56 -7.44
N ALA A 34 10.96 -10.64 -6.26
CA ALA A 34 10.23 -10.93 -5.04
C ALA A 34 9.26 -9.78 -4.76
N VAL A 35 7.98 -10.11 -4.60
CA VAL A 35 6.98 -9.15 -4.14
C VAL A 35 7.11 -9.09 -2.63
N TRP A 36 7.71 -8.01 -2.15
CA TRP A 36 7.70 -7.68 -0.73
C TRP A 36 6.36 -7.03 -0.46
N PRO A 37 5.50 -7.62 0.38
CA PRO A 37 4.27 -6.96 0.76
C PRO A 37 4.66 -5.62 1.37
N ASP A 38 4.18 -4.54 0.77
CA ASP A 38 4.30 -3.21 1.36
C ASP A 38 3.62 -3.32 2.73
N THR A 39 4.41 -3.31 3.79
CA THR A 39 3.90 -3.51 5.14
C THR A 39 2.81 -2.48 5.34
N GLY A 40 1.58 -2.94 5.52
CA GLY A 40 0.36 -2.15 5.32
C GLY A 40 0.47 -0.76 5.93
N ARG A 41 -0.05 0.25 5.19
CA ARG A 41 -0.02 1.68 5.55
C ARG A 41 -0.12 1.85 7.07
N SER A 42 1.02 2.09 7.71
CA SER A 42 1.07 2.17 9.16
C SER A 42 0.34 3.45 9.60
N CYS A 43 -0.19 3.45 10.82
CA CYS A 43 -0.76 4.67 11.39
C CYS A 43 0.28 5.83 11.38
N GLY A 44 1.56 5.52 11.60
CA GLY A 44 2.65 6.49 11.47
C GLY A 44 2.76 7.08 10.05
N ALA A 45 2.76 6.23 9.01
CA ALA A 45 2.80 6.69 7.62
C ALA A 45 1.57 7.54 7.25
N PHE A 46 0.42 7.23 7.84
CA PHE A 46 -0.80 8.04 7.69
C PHE A 46 -0.68 9.41 8.38
N LEU A 47 -0.20 9.47 9.62
CA LEU A 47 0.01 10.74 10.35
C LEU A 47 1.02 11.65 9.64
N GLU A 48 2.11 11.07 9.12
CA GLU A 48 3.07 11.82 8.31
C GLU A 48 2.45 12.37 7.02
N ALA A 49 1.58 11.61 6.36
CA ALA A 49 0.87 12.07 5.17
C ALA A 49 -0.11 13.21 5.51
N LEU A 50 -0.85 13.10 6.61
CA LEU A 50 -1.73 14.16 7.10
C LEU A 50 -0.97 15.45 7.42
N ALA A 51 0.18 15.36 8.09
CA ALA A 51 0.99 16.53 8.41
C ALA A 51 1.48 17.31 7.16
N ARG A 52 1.57 16.63 6.01
CA ARG A 52 1.97 17.24 4.71
C ARG A 52 0.78 17.69 3.87
N THR A 53 -0.44 17.36 4.26
CA THR A 53 -1.64 17.67 3.48
C THR A 53 -2.12 19.07 3.84
N ALA A 54 -2.26 19.94 2.83
CA ALA A 54 -2.80 21.28 3.04
C ALA A 54 -4.30 21.19 3.44
N PRO A 55 -4.79 22.07 4.33
CA PRO A 55 -6.22 22.21 4.58
C PRO A 55 -7.00 22.50 3.30
N LEU A 56 -8.26 22.09 3.26
CA LEU A 56 -9.20 22.50 2.22
C LEU A 56 -9.35 24.02 2.23
N ASP A 57 -9.54 24.61 1.05
CA ASP A 57 -9.85 26.03 0.93
C ASP A 57 -11.29 26.31 1.39
N GLU A 58 -11.53 27.55 1.81
CA GLU A 58 -12.82 27.97 2.40
C GLU A 58 -14.01 27.73 1.47
N LYS A 59 -13.81 27.89 0.16
CA LYS A 59 -14.88 27.66 -0.82
C LYS A 59 -15.24 26.19 -0.89
N SER A 60 -14.25 25.30 -0.94
CA SER A 60 -14.49 23.85 -0.89
C SER A 60 -15.13 23.42 0.42
N LEU A 61 -14.73 24.03 1.55
CA LEU A 61 -15.34 23.75 2.85
C LEU A 61 -16.82 24.14 2.88
N GLY A 62 -17.17 25.34 2.40
CA GLY A 62 -18.56 25.79 2.33
C GLY A 62 -19.44 24.91 1.43
N LEU A 63 -18.90 24.38 0.33
CA LEU A 63 -19.63 23.42 -0.51
C LEU A 63 -19.93 22.11 0.23
N LEU A 64 -18.99 21.61 1.04
CA LEU A 64 -19.18 20.41 1.84
C LEU A 64 -20.21 20.63 2.95
N GLU A 65 -20.17 21.77 3.64
CA GLU A 65 -21.16 22.11 4.67
C GLU A 65 -22.57 22.24 4.09
N GLN A 66 -22.70 22.87 2.92
CA GLN A 66 -23.98 22.95 2.22
C GLN A 66 -24.50 21.56 1.85
N ALA A 67 -23.65 20.72 1.26
CA ALA A 67 -24.03 19.35 0.89
C ALA A 67 -24.47 18.54 2.11
N GLN A 68 -23.78 18.68 3.25
CA GLN A 68 -24.13 18.01 4.51
C GLN A 68 -25.48 18.50 5.07
N THR A 69 -25.77 19.79 4.91
CA THR A 69 -27.05 20.41 5.35
C THR A 69 -28.21 19.95 4.48
N GLU A 70 -27.97 19.79 3.18
CA GLU A 70 -28.96 19.35 2.19
C GLU A 70 -29.13 17.82 2.15
N ASP A 71 -28.24 17.07 2.80
CA ASP A 71 -28.28 15.60 2.87
C ASP A 71 -29.51 15.12 3.64
N ARG A 72 -30.59 14.89 2.89
CA ARG A 72 -31.82 14.32 3.39
C ARG A 72 -31.82 12.81 3.19
N PRO A 73 -32.34 12.04 4.16
CA PRO A 73 -32.53 10.62 3.96
C PRO A 73 -33.37 10.39 2.68
N PRO A 74 -33.03 9.38 1.87
CA PRO A 74 -33.84 9.01 0.72
C PRO A 74 -35.29 8.75 1.13
N GLU A 75 -36.25 9.15 0.29
CA GLU A 75 -37.68 8.94 0.55
C GLU A 75 -38.02 7.45 0.69
N GLU A 76 -37.35 6.59 -0.09
CA GLU A 76 -37.42 5.14 0.04
C GLU A 76 -36.18 4.61 0.78
N LYS A 77 -36.35 4.26 2.06
CA LYS A 77 -35.32 3.54 2.83
C LYS A 77 -35.19 2.12 2.29
N TRP A 78 -34.13 1.88 1.53
CA TRP A 78 -33.65 0.56 1.10
C TRP A 78 -34.63 -0.23 0.22
N LYS A 79 -34.33 -0.35 -1.07
CA LYS A 79 -34.92 -1.41 -1.89
C LYS A 79 -34.29 -2.73 -1.45
N SER A 80 -35.03 -3.53 -0.68
CA SER A 80 -34.79 -4.96 -0.58
C SER A 80 -35.30 -5.58 -1.88
N ASP A 81 -34.40 -6.07 -2.72
CA ASP A 81 -34.71 -7.16 -3.66
C ASP A 81 -34.76 -8.49 -2.89
#